data_AF-A0A932MP01-F1
#
_entry.id   AF-A0A932MP01-F1
#
_cell.length_a   1.000
_cell.length_b   1.000
_cell.length_c   1.000
_cell.angle_alpha   90.00
_cell.angle_beta   90.00
_cell.angle_gamma   90.00
#
_symmetry.space_group_name_H-M   'P 1'
#
loop_
_entity.id
_entity.type
_entity.pdbx_description
1 polymer ?
#
loop_
_entity_poly.entity_id
_entity_poly.type
_entity_poly.pdbx_seq_one_letter_code
_entity_poly.pdbx_strand_id
1 'polypeptide(L)'
;MFDRLQNKWKVKNGQLALILCTFAIGGSVTGWVAKKIMNGLAISQDWLWAVVYIVLLTICWPLMVLLISIPFGQFRFFQLYIKKLGGRIGLGKQNPEEGHE
;
A
#
# COMPACT_ATOMS: atom_id res chain seq x y z
N MET A 1 3.65 5.32 21.51
CA MET A 1 3.36 5.72 20.09
C MET A 1 2.75 4.55 19.32
N PHE A 2 3.36 3.37 19.39
CA PHE A 2 2.82 2.14 18.81
C PHE A 2 1.44 1.77 19.34
N ASP A 3 1.14 2.01 20.62
CA ASP A 3 -0.16 1.71 21.25
C ASP A 3 -1.33 2.44 20.57
N ARG A 4 -1.10 3.69 20.10
CA ARG A 4 -2.11 4.44 19.33
C ARG A 4 -2.40 3.79 17.97
N LEU A 5 -1.37 3.27 17.30
CA LEU A 5 -1.53 2.56 16.02
C LEU A 5 -2.22 1.21 16.23
N GLN A 6 -1.82 0.47 17.26
CA GLN A 6 -2.44 -0.79 17.63
C GLN A 6 -3.93 -0.62 17.91
N ASN A 7 -4.30 0.38 18.72
CA ASN A 7 -5.69 0.66 19.03
C ASN A 7 -6.48 1.15 17.79
N LYS A 8 -5.88 1.98 16.94
CA LYS A 8 -6.52 2.47 15.70
C LYS A 8 -6.79 1.36 14.70
N TRP A 9 -5.91 0.36 14.62
CA TRP A 9 -5.99 -0.74 13.65
C TRP A 9 -6.52 -2.04 14.27
N LYS A 10 -6.78 -2.07 15.58
CA LYS A 10 -7.18 -3.23 16.38
C LYS A 10 -6.25 -4.45 16.15
N VAL A 11 -4.93 -4.25 16.19
CA VAL A 11 -3.92 -5.29 15.94
C VAL A 11 -3.04 -5.57 17.16
N LYS A 12 -2.60 -6.82 17.31
CA LYS A 12 -1.66 -7.24 18.36
C LYS A 12 -0.24 -6.70 18.09
N ASN A 13 0.62 -6.65 19.12
CA ASN A 13 1.99 -6.13 19.00
C ASN A 13 2.82 -6.81 17.90
N GLY A 14 2.80 -8.15 17.84
CA GLY A 14 3.50 -8.90 16.79
C GLY A 14 2.94 -8.61 15.39
N GLN A 15 1.61 -8.48 15.28
CA GLN A 15 0.94 -8.17 14.02
C GLN A 15 1.31 -6.78 13.50
N LEU A 16 1.38 -5.77 14.39
CA LEU A 16 1.83 -4.43 14.02
C LEU A 16 3.26 -4.45 13.47
N ALA A 17 4.18 -5.19 14.09
CA ALA A 17 5.53 -5.33 13.58
C ALA A 17 5.56 -5.90 12.16
N LEU A 18 4.78 -6.97 11.89
CA LEU A 18 4.68 -7.56 10.55
C LEU A 18 4.07 -6.59 9.52
N ILE A 19 3.07 -5.81 9.92
CA ILE A 19 2.46 -4.78 9.06
C ILE A 19 3.49 -3.70 8.71
N LEU A 20 4.26 -3.21 9.68
CA LEU A 20 5.31 -2.21 9.45
C LEU A 20 6.42 -2.76 8.55
N CYS A 21 6.86 -4.01 8.77
CA CYS A 21 7.81 -4.68 7.88
C CYS A 21 7.27 -4.82 6.46
N THR A 22 5.98 -5.18 6.31
CA THR A 22 5.32 -5.29 5.01
C THR A 22 5.26 -3.94 4.30
N PHE A 23 4.98 -2.85 5.01
CA PHE A 23 5.03 -1.50 4.43
C PHE A 23 6.44 -1.10 3.99
N ALA A 24 7.46 -1.39 4.80
CA ALA A 24 8.85 -1.06 4.48
C ALA A 24 9.33 -1.84 3.24
N ILE A 25 9.08 -3.15 3.20
CA ILE A 25 9.46 -4.01 2.08
C ILE A 25 8.62 -3.67 0.84
N GLY A 26 7.30 -3.63 0.97
CA GLY A 26 6.39 -3.32 -0.13
C GLY A 26 6.65 -1.94 -0.74
N GLY A 27 6.89 -0.92 0.09
CA GLY A 27 7.27 0.41 -0.37
C GLY A 27 8.61 0.43 -1.13
N SER A 28 9.63 -0.24 -0.58
CA SER A 28 10.96 -0.34 -1.23
C SER A 28 10.88 -1.06 -2.58
N VAL A 29 10.17 -2.19 -2.63
CA VAL A 29 9.95 -2.97 -3.86
C VAL A 29 9.18 -2.14 -4.89
N THR A 30 8.13 -1.42 -4.47
CA THR A 30 7.37 -0.54 -5.38
C THR A 30 8.26 0.52 -6.00
N GLY A 31 9.07 1.22 -5.21
CA GLY A 31 9.99 2.25 -5.73
C GLY A 31 10.99 1.68 -6.72
N TRP A 32 11.52 0.49 -6.44
CA TRP A 32 12.43 -0.21 -7.35
C TRP A 32 11.74 -0.62 -8.67
N VAL A 33 10.53 -1.19 -8.61
CA VAL A 33 9.73 -1.55 -9.80
C VAL A 33 9.38 -0.31 -10.61
N ALA A 34 8.92 0.76 -9.95
CA ALA A 34 8.59 2.02 -10.60
C ALA A 34 9.80 2.60 -11.33
N LYS A 35 10.98 2.61 -10.69
CA LYS A 35 12.23 3.04 -11.32
C LYS A 35 12.61 2.16 -12.51
N LYS A 36 12.43 0.84 -12.41
CA LYS A 36 12.72 -0.10 -13.50
C LYS A 36 11.84 0.16 -14.73
N ILE A 37 10.55 0.43 -14.51
CA ILE A 37 9.60 0.81 -15.56
C ILE A 37 9.99 2.17 -16.16
N MET A 38 10.26 3.17 -15.31
CA MET A 38 10.68 4.51 -15.76
C MET A 38 11.94 4.48 -16.60
N ASN A 39 12.90 3.61 -16.32
CA ASN A 39 14.10 3.47 -17.15
C ASN A 39 13.80 2.91 -18.56
N GLY A 40 12.66 2.22 -18.75
CA GLY A 40 12.19 1.76 -20.05
C GLY A 40 11.38 2.80 -20.82
N LEU A 41 10.75 3.76 -20.12
CA LEU A 41 10.11 4.91 -20.73
C LEU A 41 11.20 5.97 -20.92
N ALA A 42 11.73 6.14 -22.13
CA ALA A 42 12.77 7.12 -22.44
C ALA A 42 12.28 8.59 -22.33
N ILE A 43 11.85 9.01 -21.14
CA ILE A 43 11.34 10.35 -20.84
C ILE A 43 12.54 11.26 -20.57
N SER A 44 12.76 12.22 -21.46
CA SER A 44 13.88 13.17 -21.35
C SER A 44 13.59 14.37 -20.43
N GLN A 45 12.34 14.60 -20.06
CA GLN A 45 11.94 15.81 -19.34
C GLN A 45 11.76 15.53 -17.85
N ASP A 46 12.57 16.18 -17.00
CA ASP A 46 12.67 15.86 -15.57
C ASP A 46 11.36 16.00 -14.79
N TRP A 47 10.58 17.07 -15.06
CA TRP A 47 9.30 17.27 -14.39
C TRP A 47 8.28 16.21 -14.79
N LEU A 48 8.27 15.80 -16.06
CA LEU A 48 7.39 14.75 -16.57
C LEU A 48 7.80 13.40 -16.00
N TRP A 49 9.10 13.14 -15.92
CA TRP A 49 9.66 11.94 -15.30
C TRP A 49 9.18 11.82 -13.84
N ALA A 50 9.25 12.90 -13.07
CA ALA A 50 8.81 12.91 -11.68
C ALA A 50 7.30 12.66 -11.54
N VAL A 51 6.47 13.31 -12.37
CA VAL A 51 5.01 13.12 -12.36
C VAL A 51 4.65 11.68 -12.69
N VAL A 52 5.20 11.13 -13.77
CA VAL A 52 4.93 9.75 -14.20
C VAL A 52 5.41 8.76 -13.14
N TYR A 53 6.59 8.99 -12.54
CA TYR A 53 7.11 8.16 -11.45
C TYR A 53 6.16 8.15 -10.23
N ILE A 54 5.64 9.30 -9.81
CA ILE A 54 4.71 9.40 -8.66
C ILE A 54 3.39 8.69 -8.97
N VAL A 55 2.83 8.89 -10.17
CA VAL A 55 1.59 8.23 -10.59
C VAL A 55 1.78 6.72 -10.62
N LEU A 56 2.87 6.26 -11.23
CA LEU A 56 3.20 4.84 -11.32
C LEU A 56 3.40 4.21 -9.94
N LEU A 57 4.13 4.88 -9.04
CA LEU A 57 4.33 4.43 -7.68
C LEU A 57 3.00 4.31 -6.94
N THR A 58 2.11 5.30 -7.08
CA THR A 58 0.79 5.31 -6.45
C THR A 58 -0.10 4.15 -6.92
N ILE A 59 -0.06 3.83 -8.21
CA ILE A 59 -0.85 2.72 -8.79
C ILE A 59 -0.24 1.36 -8.49
N CYS A 60 1.09 1.25 -8.48
CA CYS A 60 1.80 -0.02 -8.27
C CYS A 60 1.85 -0.43 -6.80
N TRP A 61 1.87 0.55 -5.88
CA TRP A 61 2.00 0.32 -4.45
C TRP A 61 0.96 -0.62 -3.82
N PRO A 62 -0.35 -0.49 -4.08
CA PRO A 62 -1.36 -1.41 -3.53
C PRO A 62 -1.11 -2.86 -3.93
N LEU A 63 -0.67 -3.10 -5.17
CA LEU A 63 -0.35 -4.44 -5.66
C LEU A 63 0.86 -5.02 -4.95
N MET A 64 1.94 -4.24 -4.83
CA MET A 64 3.18 -4.69 -4.19
C MET A 64 2.99 -4.98 -2.69
N VAL A 65 2.31 -4.10 -1.97
CA VAL A 65 2.02 -4.32 -0.54
C VAL A 65 1.16 -5.57 -0.35
N LEU A 66 0.18 -5.79 -1.22
CA LEU A 66 -0.67 -6.98 -1.16
C LEU A 66 0.13 -8.26 -1.43
N LEU A 67 1.02 -8.27 -2.44
CA LEU A 67 1.90 -9.40 -2.73
C LEU A 67 2.83 -9.73 -1.57
N ILE A 68 3.51 -8.72 -1.01
CA ILE A 68 4.42 -8.91 0.13
C ILE A 68 3.65 -9.36 1.38
N SER A 69 2.39 -8.97 1.56
CA SER A 69 1.60 -9.36 2.73
C SER A 69 1.23 -10.85 2.80
N ILE A 70 1.36 -11.59 1.69
CA ILE A 70 1.06 -13.03 1.60
C ILE A 70 1.95 -13.86 2.53
N PRO A 71 3.30 -13.85 2.42
CA PRO A 71 4.18 -14.61 3.31
C PRO A 71 4.08 -14.20 4.78
N PHE A 72 3.66 -12.96 5.06
CA PHE A 72 3.49 -12.45 6.43
C PHE A 72 2.11 -12.73 7.04
N GLY A 73 1.19 -13.35 6.28
CA GLY A 73 -0.17 -13.64 6.73
C GLY A 73 -1.04 -12.40 6.99
N GLN A 74 -0.64 -11.23 6.50
CA GLN A 74 -1.34 -9.95 6.70
C GLN A 74 -2.24 -9.57 5.51
N PHE A 75 -2.44 -10.48 4.55
CA PHE A 75 -3.21 -10.23 3.32
C PHE A 75 -4.62 -9.66 3.57
N ARG A 76 -5.42 -10.27 4.45
CA ARG A 76 -6.77 -9.77 4.77
C ARG A 76 -6.75 -8.35 5.32
N PHE A 77 -5.78 -8.03 6.19
CA PHE A 77 -5.61 -6.70 6.75
C PHE A 77 -5.36 -5.66 5.64
N PHE A 78 -4.41 -5.94 4.75
CA PHE A 78 -4.06 -5.04 3.65
C PHE A 78 -5.16 -4.91 2.60
N GLN A 79 -5.87 -5.99 2.29
CA GLN A 79 -7.03 -5.95 1.39
C GLN A 79 -8.13 -5.01 1.93
N LEU A 80 -8.47 -5.14 3.21
CA LEU A 80 -9.43 -4.25 3.87
C LEU A 80 -8.92 -2.81 3.94
N TYR A 81 -7.64 -2.62 4.24
CA TYR A 81 -6.99 -1.31 4.27
C TYR A 81 -7.05 -0.61 2.91
N ILE A 82 -6.68 -1.31 1.82
CA ILE A 82 -6.72 -0.78 0.45
C ILE A 82 -8.15 -0.50 0.02
N LYS A 83 -9.12 -1.40 0.32
CA LYS A 83 -10.54 -1.17 0.03
C LYS A 83 -11.07 0.08 0.74
N LYS A 84 -10.72 0.27 2.01
CA LYS A 84 -11.08 1.47 2.79
C LYS A 84 -10.43 2.73 2.23
N LEU A 85 -9.20 2.64 1.73
CA LEU A 85 -8.50 3.75 1.07
C LEU A 85 -9.18 4.12 -0.26
N GLY A 86 -9.49 3.13 -1.11
CA GLY A 86 -10.19 3.32 -2.38
C GLY A 86 -11.59 3.93 -2.20
N GLY A 87 -12.32 3.53 -1.16
CA GLY A 87 -13.61 4.13 -0.82
C GLY A 87 -13.53 5.61 -0.43
N ARG A 88 -12.39 6.08 0.10
CA ARG A 88 -12.16 7.51 0.42
C ARG A 88 -11.77 8.34 -0.80
N ILE A 89 -11.10 7.71 -1.76
CA ILE A 89 -10.68 8.35 -3.02
C ILE A 89 -11.83 8.37 -4.05
N GLY A 90 -12.97 7.73 -3.74
CA GLY A 90 -14.14 7.67 -4.64
C GLY A 90 -14.07 6.56 -5.68
N LEU A 91 -13.08 5.67 -5.59
CA LEU A 91 -12.83 4.57 -6.53
C LEU A 91 -13.57 3.26 -6.18
N GLY A 92 -14.42 3.26 -5.14
CA GLY A 92 -15.12 2.06 -4.70
C GLY A 92 -16.51 2.34 -4.15
N LYS A 93 -17.51 1.59 -4.64
CA LYS A 93 -18.87 1.55 -4.09
C LYS A 93 -18.78 1.10 -2.62
N GLN A 94 -19.18 1.97 -1.70
CA GLN A 94 -19.22 1.66 -0.28
C GLN A 94 -20.22 0.50 -0.11
N ASN A 95 -19.75 -0.70 0.23
CA ASN A 95 -20.66 -1.71 0.76
C ASN A 95 -20.70 -1.51 2.28
N PRO A 96 -21.84 -1.10 2.85
CA PRO A 96 -21.93 -0.73 4.25
C PRO A 96 -22.17 -1.99 5.10
N GLU A 97 -21.22 -2.93 5.18
CA GLU A 97 -21.52 -4.21 5.89
C GLU A 97 -20.40 -4.83 6.73
N GLU A 98 -19.42 -4.07 7.23
CA GLU A 98 -18.58 -4.62 8.34
C GLU A 98 -18.36 -3.56 9.42
N GLY A 99 -19.48 -3.15 10.03
CA GLY A 99 -19.49 -2.98 11.48
C GLY A 99 -19.55 -4.37 12.08
N HIS A 100 -18.45 -4.85 12.65
CA HIS A 100 -18.49 -5.95 13.59
C HIS A 100 -17.92 -5.43 14.92
N GLU A 101 -18.90 -5.22 15.80
CA GLU A 101 -18.90 -5.42 17.25
C GLU A 101 -17.71 -6.24 17.79
#